data_AF-A0A7K0HRX4-F1
#
_entry.id   AF-A0A7K0HRX4-F1
#
_cell.length_a   1.000
_cell.length_b   1.000
_cell.length_c   1.000
_cell.angle_alpha   90.00
_cell.angle_beta   90.00
_cell.angle_gamma   90.00
#
_symmetry.space_group_name_H-M   'P 1'
#
loop_
_entity.id
_entity.type
_entity.pdbx_description
1 polymer ?
#
loop_
_entity_poly.entity_id
_entity_poly.type
_entity_poly.pdbx_seq_one_letter_code
_entity_poly.pdbx_strand_id
1 'polypeptide(L)' 'NYDKHPAKPGERLRIEVRMTPKDTGFFDEIVTLKCNTASPVKVKIRGQVQ' A
#
# COMPACT_ATOMS: atom_id res chain seq x y z
N ASN A 1 14.99 0.39 9.45
CA ASN A 1 14.47 1.74 9.11
C ASN A 1 13.61 1.62 7.87
N TYR A 2 12.41 2.21 7.85
CA TYR A 2 11.58 2.28 6.64
C TYR A 2 12.12 3.38 5.72
N ASP A 3 12.10 3.15 4.41
CA ASP A 3 12.39 4.21 3.44
C ASP A 3 11.29 5.28 3.52
N LYS A 4 11.70 6.54 3.58
CA LYS A 4 10.79 7.68 3.78
C LYS A 4 10.94 8.62 2.61
N HIS A 5 9.84 8.82 1.89
CA HIS A 5 9.77 9.81 0.81
C HIS A 5 8.84 10.96 1.24
N PRO A 6 9.38 12.07 1.77
CA PRO A 6 8.57 13.21 2.16
C PRO A 6 8.00 13.92 0.92
N ALA A 7 6.76 14.43 1.03
CA ALA A 7 6.12 15.27 0.02
C ALA A 7 6.23 16.76 0.41
N LYS A 8 6.42 17.64 -0.57
CA LYS A 8 6.27 19.09 -0.39
C LYS A 8 4.78 19.49 -0.33
N PRO A 9 4.43 20.63 0.25
CA PRO A 9 3.06 21.15 0.19
C PRO A 9 2.56 21.25 -1.25
N GLY A 10 1.41 20.66 -1.55
CA GLY A 10 0.80 20.62 -2.89
C GLY A 10 1.38 19.57 -3.84
N GLU A 11 2.45 18.88 -3.47
CA GLU A 11 3.01 17.77 -4.26
C GLU A 11 2.12 16.53 -4.18
N ARG A 12 2.07 15.77 -5.28
CA ARG A 12 1.41 14.47 -5.34
C ARG A 12 2.47 13.38 -5.44
N LEU A 13 2.50 12.48 -4.46
CA LEU A 13 3.33 11.28 -4.54
C LEU A 13 2.54 10.14 -5.18
N ARG A 14 3.20 9.38 -6.06
CA ARG A 14 2.68 8.13 -6.61
C ARG A 14 3.34 6.96 -5.89
N ILE A 15 2.53 6.07 -5.34
CA ILE A 15 2.99 4.87 -4.65
C ILE A 15 2.58 3.66 -5.47
N GLU A 16 3.54 2.81 -5.79
CA GLU A 16 3.29 1.53 -6.43
C GLU A 16 3.22 0.44 -5.37
N VAL A 17 2.16 -0.36 -5.40
CA VAL A 17 2.00 -1.51 -4.51
C VAL A 17 2.03 -2.76 -5.37
N ARG A 18 3.08 -3.58 -5.17
CA ARG A 18 3.23 -4.87 -5.85
C ARG A 18 2.90 -5.99 -4.86
N MET A 19 2.00 -6.88 -5.26
CA MET A 19 1.61 -8.06 -4.51
C MET A 19 1.92 -9.29 -5.34
N THR A 20 2.70 -10.21 -4.78
CA THR A 20 2.91 -11.55 -5.33
C THR A 20 2.32 -12.55 -4.35
N PRO A 21 1.18 -13.18 -4.68
CA PRO A 21 0.54 -14.15 -3.79
C PRO A 21 1.43 -15.38 -3.59
N LYS A 22 1.43 -15.94 -2.37
CA LYS A 22 2.25 -17.11 -2.02
C LYS A 22 1.63 -18.42 -2.50
N ASP A 23 0.31 -18.46 -2.55
CA ASP A 23 -0.50 -19.63 -2.84
C ASP A 23 -1.51 -19.31 -3.94
N THR A 24 -2.06 -20.35 -4.57
CA THR A 24 -3.20 -20.24 -5.49
C THR A 24 -4.49 -20.00 -4.69
N GLY A 25 -5.49 -19.43 -5.33
CA GLY A 25 -6.77 -19.08 -4.71
C GLY A 25 -6.95 -17.59 -4.47
N PHE A 26 -7.89 -17.25 -3.58
CA PHE A 26 -8.29 -15.87 -3.31
C PHE A 26 -7.38 -15.21 -2.28
N PHE A 27 -7.06 -13.93 -2.49
CA PHE A 27 -6.42 -13.09 -1.49
C PHE A 27 -7.29 -11.87 -1.19
N ASP A 28 -7.31 -11.47 0.08
CA ASP A 28 -7.98 -10.26 0.56
C ASP A 28 -7.14 -9.59 1.66
N GLU A 29 -6.26 -8.67 1.24
CA GLU A 29 -5.23 -8.10 2.09
C GLU A 29 -5.38 -6.58 2.26
N ILE A 30 -4.87 -6.05 3.37
CA ILE A 30 -4.84 -4.61 3.65
C ILE A 30 -3.39 -4.13 3.74
N VAL A 31 -3.01 -3.23 2.84
CA VAL A 31 -1.75 -2.49 2.90
C VAL A 31 -1.98 -1.19 3.67
N THR A 32 -1.23 -1.02 4.75
CA THR A 32 -1.30 0.20 5.58
C THR A 32 -0.10 1.09 5.27
N LEU A 33 -0.38 2.28 4.73
CA LEU A 33 0.62 3.30 4.53
C LEU A 33 0.73 4.17 5.80
N LYS A 34 1.90 4.12 6.44
CA LYS A 34 2.23 4.99 7.57
C LYS A 34 2.82 6.29 7.03
N CYS A 35 2.13 7.38 7.27
CA CYS A 35 2.56 8.74 6.92
C CYS A 35 2.20 9.71 8.05
N ASN A 36 2.73 10.94 7.98
CA ASN A 36 2.55 11.96 9.01
C ASN A 36 1.18 12.66 8.88
N THR A 37 0.11 11.88 8.83
CA THR A 37 -1.28 12.35 8.78
C THR A 37 -2.01 11.93 10.06
N ALA A 38 -3.15 12.57 10.35
CA ALA A 38 -3.95 12.25 11.53
C ALA A 38 -4.44 10.79 11.56
N SER A 39 -4.54 10.15 10.40
CA SER A 39 -4.90 8.75 10.27
C SER A 39 -4.12 8.10 9.13
N PRO A 40 -3.72 6.82 9.27
CA PRO A 40 -3.02 6.10 8.22
C PRO A 40 -3.93 5.86 7.02
N VAL A 41 -3.33 5.79 5.83
CA VAL A 41 -4.06 5.39 4.61
C VAL A 41 -4.07 3.88 4.54
N LYS A 42 -5.25 3.29 4.32
CA LYS A 42 -5.43 1.84 4.16
C LYS A 42 -5.90 1.54 2.75
N VAL A 43 -5.19 0.66 2.06
CA VAL A 43 -5.52 0.20 0.71
C VAL A 43 -5.86 -1.28 0.80
N LYS A 44 -7.05 -1.64 0.31
CA LYS A 44 -7.51 -3.03 0.27
C LYS A 44 -7.19 -3.62 -1.10
N ILE A 45 -6.51 -4.76 -1.13
CA ILE A 45 -6.10 -5.45 -2.36
C ILE A 45 -6.74 -6.83 -2.36
N ARG A 46 -7.54 -7.10 -3.39
CA ARG A 46 -8.22 -8.39 -3.57
C ARG A 46 -7.92 -8.95 -4.94
N GLY A 47 -7.91 -10.27 -5.04
CA GLY A 47 -7.82 -10.95 -6.32
C GLY A 47 -7.86 -12.46 -6.14
N GLN A 48 -7.71 -13.14 -7.27
CA GLN A 48 -7.64 -14.59 -7.34
C GLN A 48 -6.45 -14.96 -8.21
N VAL A 49 -5.61 -15.86 -7.71
CA VAL A 49 -4.52 -16.48 -8.46
C VAL A 49 -4.93 -17.89 -8.82
N GLN A 50 -4.64 -18.29 -10.05
CA GLN A 50 -4.81 -19.68 -10.52
C GLN A 50 -3.53 -20.46 -10.30
#